data_AF-A0A7T9I237-F1
#
_entry.id   AF-A0A7T9I237-F1
#
_cell.length_a   1.000
_cell.length_b   1.000
_cell.length_c   1.000
_cell.angle_alpha   90.00
_cell.angle_beta   90.00
_cell.angle_gamma   90.00
#
_symmetry.space_group_name_H-M   'P 1'
#
loop_
_entity.id
_entity.type
_entity.pdbx_description
1 polymer ?
#
loop_
_entity_poly.entity_id
_entity_poly.type
_entity_poly.pdbx_seq_one_letter_code
_entity_poly.pdbx_strand_id
1 'polypeptide(L)' 'MQLELTRFEKARIISARALQLAYGAPALIKPGKIISPYELAKQEFEEKATPLSVIRRLPNGQNIRIEVN' A
#
# COMPACT_ATOMS: atom_id res chain seq x y z
N MET A 1 4.85 7.21 18.28
CA MET A 1 3.42 6.88 18.06
C MET A 1 3.27 6.43 16.62
N GLN A 2 2.97 5.16 16.38
CA GLN A 2 2.56 4.72 15.03
C GLN A 2 1.13 5.21 14.81
N LEU A 3 0.97 6.15 13.88
CA LEU A 3 -0.35 6.59 13.45
C LEU A 3 -0.96 5.47 12.60
N GLU A 4 -2.04 4.86 13.08
CA GLU A 4 -2.74 3.85 12.30
C GLU A 4 -3.30 4.45 11.00
N LEU A 5 -3.26 3.64 9.94
CA LEU A 5 -3.88 3.96 8.66
C LEU A 5 -5.40 3.89 8.80
N THR A 6 -6.10 4.89 8.27
CA THR A 6 -7.56 4.88 8.17
C THR A 6 -8.02 3.80 7.19
N ARG A 7 -9.30 3.37 7.29
CA ARG A 7 -9.89 2.41 6.34
C ARG A 7 -9.76 2.87 4.87
N PHE A 8 -9.85 4.18 4.64
CA PHE A 8 -9.75 4.78 3.31
C PHE A 8 -8.33 4.75 2.76
N GLU A 9 -7.34 5.07 3.61
CA GLU A 9 -5.93 5.00 3.23
C GLU A 9 -5.53 3.55 2.94
N LYS A 10 -5.93 2.60 3.79
CA LYS A 10 -5.69 1.16 3.56
C LYS A 10 -6.24 0.72 2.21
N ALA A 11 -7.51 1.04 1.91
CA ALA A 11 -8.12 0.72 0.63
C ALA A 11 -7.35 1.36 -0.54
N ARG A 12 -7.00 2.65 -0.43
CA ARG A 12 -6.29 3.38 -1.50
C ARG A 12 -4.90 2.83 -1.78
N ILE A 13 -4.15 2.44 -0.74
CA ILE A 13 -2.81 1.83 -0.85
C ILE A 13 -2.91 0.50 -1.62
N ILE A 14 -3.81 -0.39 -1.20
CA ILE A 14 -4.00 -1.70 -1.83
C ILE A 14 -4.42 -1.52 -3.29
N SER A 15 -5.37 -0.63 -3.59
CA SER A 15 -5.78 -0.35 -4.97
C SER A 15 -4.66 0.25 -5.83
N ALA A 16 -3.86 1.16 -5.26
CA ALA A 16 -2.72 1.75 -5.97
C ALA A 16 -1.68 0.68 -6.31
N ARG A 17 -1.37 -0.20 -5.35
CA ARG A 17 -0.39 -1.25 -5.53
C ARG A 17 -0.88 -2.34 -6.49
N ALA A 18 -2.15 -2.71 -6.42
CA ALA A 18 -2.78 -3.64 -7.37
C ALA A 18 -2.67 -3.12 -8.81
N LEU A 19 -2.88 -1.81 -9.02
CA LEU A 19 -2.71 -1.18 -10.33
C LEU A 19 -1.26 -1.25 -10.83
N GLN A 20 -0.28 -0.99 -9.95
CA GLN A 20 1.14 -1.13 -10.31
C GLN A 20 1.46 -2.55 -10.77
N LEU A 21 1.00 -3.56 -10.02
CA LEU A 21 1.20 -4.98 -10.34
C LEU A 21 0.51 -5.36 -11.66
N ALA A 22 -0.70 -4.82 -11.91
CA ALA A 22 -1.42 -5.03 -13.17
C ALA A 22 -0.67 -4.46 -14.39
N TYR A 23 0.11 -3.38 -14.20
CA TYR A 23 1.00 -2.83 -15.23
C TYR A 23 2.37 -3.52 -15.31
N GLY A 24 2.56 -4.64 -14.64
CA GLY A 24 3.80 -5.42 -14.71
C GLY A 24 4.91 -4.91 -13.79
N ALA A 25 4.60 -4.09 -12.78
CA ALA A 25 5.57 -3.76 -11.75
C ALA A 25 6.02 -5.03 -11.00
N PRO A 26 7.29 -5.12 -10.56
CA PRO A 26 7.78 -6.27 -9.83
C PRO A 26 7.09 -6.40 -8.47
N ALA A 27 6.68 -7.63 -8.16
CA ALA A 27 6.22 -8.01 -6.83
C ALA A 27 7.42 -8.16 -5.88
N LEU A 28 7.27 -7.69 -4.65
CA LEU A 28 8.30 -7.78 -3.60
C LEU A 28 8.17 -9.05 -2.76
N ILE A 29 7.03 -9.75 -2.87
CA ILE A 29 6.80 -11.06 -2.27
C ILE A 29 6.73 -12.13 -3.37
N LYS A 30 6.96 -13.40 -2.99
CA LYS A 30 6.88 -14.51 -3.94
C LYS A 30 5.41 -14.81 -4.25
N PRO A 31 4.94 -14.63 -5.51
CA PRO A 31 3.57 -14.99 -5.85
C PRO A 31 3.41 -16.52 -5.77
N GLY A 32 2.34 -16.98 -5.11
CA GLY A 32 1.91 -18.37 -5.11
C GLY A 32 1.35 -18.83 -6.46
N LYS A 33 0.71 -20.02 -6.48
CA LYS A 33 0.08 -20.58 -7.68
C LYS A 33 -1.17 -19.79 -8.06
N ILE A 34 -0.98 -18.75 -8.90
CA ILE A 34 -2.01 -17.88 -9.49
C ILE A 34 -2.64 -16.95 -8.46
N ILE A 35 -2.17 -15.70 -8.45
CA ILE A 35 -2.67 -14.63 -7.58
C ILE A 35 -3.06 -13.45 -8.47
N SER A 36 -4.28 -12.92 -8.28
CA SER A 36 -4.68 -11.68 -8.97
C SER A 36 -3.82 -10.50 -8.50
N PRO A 37 -3.64 -9.44 -9.29
CA PRO A 37 -2.88 -8.26 -8.85
C PRO A 37 -3.39 -7.65 -7.54
N TYR A 38 -4.70 -7.75 -7.28
CA TYR A 38 -5.31 -7.32 -6.04
C TYR A 38 -4.92 -8.20 -4.85
N GLU A 39 -5.05 -9.52 -4.98
CA GLU A 39 -4.68 -10.44 -3.91
C GLU A 39 -3.17 -10.35 -3.59
N LEU A 40 -2.34 -10.14 -4.61
CA LEU A 40 -0.90 -9.96 -4.44
C LEU A 40 -0.57 -8.64 -3.72
N ALA A 41 -1.22 -7.54 -4.09
CA ALA A 41 -1.10 -6.27 -3.37
C ALA A 41 -1.57 -6.35 -1.92
N LYS A 42 -2.64 -7.11 -1.66
CA LYS A 42 -3.16 -7.33 -0.31
C LYS A 42 -2.16 -8.12 0.55
N GLN A 43 -1.57 -9.18 0.00
CA GLN A 43 -0.52 -9.94 0.67
C GLN A 43 0.72 -9.06 0.94
N GLU A 44 1.17 -8.25 -0.02
CA GLU A 44 2.27 -7.31 0.18
C GLU A 44 1.97 -6.27 1.27
N PHE A 45 0.70 -5.89 1.43
CA PHE A 45 0.26 -4.99 2.50
C PHE A 45 0.27 -5.68 3.87
N GLU A 46 -0.19 -6.92 3.95
CA GLU A 46 -0.18 -7.73 5.18
C GLU A 46 1.24 -8.06 5.66
N GLU A 47 2.17 -8.29 4.72
CA GLU A 47 3.60 -8.53 5.00
C GLU A 47 4.40 -7.22 5.23
N LYS A 48 3.75 -6.05 5.20
CA LYS A 48 4.41 -4.73 5.31
C LYS A 48 5.52 -4.50 4.27
N ALA A 49 5.39 -5.14 3.11
CA ALA A 49 6.34 -5.04 1.99
C ALA A 49 5.93 -3.99 0.96
N THR A 50 4.72 -3.42 1.04
CA THR A 50 4.22 -2.45 0.05
C THR A 50 5.07 -1.17 0.01
N PRO A 51 5.70 -0.81 -1.12
CA PRO A 51 6.64 0.31 -1.20
C PRO A 51 5.89 1.64 -1.41
N LEU A 52 4.96 1.98 -0.52
CA LEU A 52 4.15 3.20 -0.59
C LEU A 52 4.16 3.92 0.75
N SER A 53 4.01 5.25 0.70
CA SER A 53 3.86 6.09 1.90
C SER A 53 2.62 6.97 1.73
N VAL A 54 1.95 7.28 2.84
CA VAL A 54 0.81 8.22 2.85
C VAL A 54 1.30 9.58 3.30
N ILE A 55 0.92 10.62 2.56
CA ILE A 55 1.14 12.02 2.94
C ILE A 55 -0.21 12.62 3.35
N ARG A 56 -0.42 12.80 4.66
CA ARG A 56 -1.58 13.50 5.21
C ARG A 56 -1.33 15.00 5.19
N ARG A 57 -2.16 15.75 4.47
CA ARG A 57 -2.18 17.21 4.53
C ARG A 57 -3.12 17.66 5.63
N LEU A 58 -2.59 18.34 6.64
CA LEU A 58 -3.37 18.88 7.74
C LEU A 58 -3.97 20.25 7.37
N PRO A 59 -5.07 20.68 8.02
CA PRO A 59 -5.68 22.00 7.77
C PRO A 59 -4.73 23.18 8.03
N ASN A 60 -3.71 23.00 8.85
CA ASN A 60 -2.68 23.99 9.15
C ASN A 60 -1.56 24.05 8.09
N GLY A 61 -1.68 23.32 6.98
CA GLY A 61 -0.70 23.26 5.89
C GLY A 61 0.49 22.32 6.13
N GLN A 62 0.54 21.64 7.28
CA GLN A 62 1.60 20.68 7.57
C GLN A 62 1.34 19.34 6.86
N ASN A 63 2.42 18.65 6.48
CA ASN A 63 2.36 17.33 5.88
C ASN A 63 2.92 16.28 6.85
N ILE A 64 2.12 15.27 7.17
CA ILE A 64 2.58 14.10 7.93
C ILE A 64 2.81 12.97 6.95
N ARG A 65 4.04 12.43 6.92
CA ARG A 65 4.39 11.24 6.15
C ARG A 65 4.25 10.01 7.04
N ILE A 66 3.51 9.01 6.56
CA ILE A 66 3.30 7.72 7.22
C ILE A 66 3.85 6.64 6.28
N GLU A 67 4.86 5.93 6.74
CA GLU A 67 5.37 4.75 6.04
C GLU A 67 4.41 3.57 6.26
N VAL A 68 4.18 2.79 5.20
CA VAL A 68 3.28 1.62 5.25
C VAL A 68 4.01 0.37 5.79
N ASN A 69 5.34 0.41 5.78
CA ASN A 69 6.26 -0.68 6.08
C ASN A 69 6.60 -0.75 7.58
#